data_AF-A0A2D8N1U6-F1
#
_entry.id   AF-A0A2D8N1U6-F1
#
_cell.length_a   1.000
_cell.length_b   1.000
_cell.length_c   1.000
_cell.angle_alpha   90.00
_cell.angle_beta   90.00
_cell.angle_gamma   90.00
#
_symmetry.space_group_name_H-M   'P 1'
#
loop_
_entity.id
_entity.type
_entity.pdbx_description
1 polymer ?
#
loop_
_entity_poly.entity_id
_entity_poly.type
_entity_poly.pdbx_seq_one_letter_code
_entity_poly.pdbx_strand_id
1 'polypeptide(L)'
;GGIRYSISSGGSRPPLTAAAVATLYNAGEYDSPLALKCLRYCDRTITVHAEINRSWGHYFYTHLYLAQAKYQRGKKEWADYYRTISRRLKSSQAGDGSWMGDQVGTTYGTAIALIILQLPYKFVPAYQR
;
A
#
# COMPACT_ATOMS: atom_id res chain seq x y z
N GLY A 1 -10.47 -13.76 0.54
CA GLY A 1 -9.22 -13.04 0.84
C GLY A 1 -9.15 -11.79 0.00
N GLY A 2 -9.19 -11.93 -1.32
CA GLY A 2 -9.32 -10.78 -2.20
C GLY A 2 -10.70 -10.12 -2.12
N ILE A 3 -10.71 -8.80 -2.30
CA ILE A 3 -11.89 -7.93 -2.41
C ILE A 3 -12.12 -7.60 -3.88
N ARG A 4 -13.38 -7.55 -4.31
CA ARG A 4 -13.79 -7.18 -5.68
C ARG A 4 -14.66 -5.93 -5.65
N TYR A 5 -14.76 -5.26 -6.78
CA TYR A 5 -15.49 -3.99 -6.90
C TYR A 5 -17.01 -4.14 -6.76
N SER A 6 -17.59 -5.19 -7.36
CA SER A 6 -18.99 -5.53 -7.21
C SER A 6 -19.18 -7.04 -7.11
N ILE A 7 -20.30 -7.47 -6.52
CA ILE A 7 -20.63 -8.90 -6.38
C ILE A 7 -20.82 -9.54 -7.76
N SER A 8 -21.43 -8.80 -8.69
CA SER A 8 -21.85 -9.26 -10.01
C SER A 8 -20.77 -9.19 -11.10
N SER A 9 -19.63 -8.54 -10.88
CA SER A 9 -18.59 -8.39 -11.91
C SER A 9 -17.17 -8.36 -11.39
N GLY A 10 -16.29 -9.04 -12.13
CA GLY A 10 -14.84 -8.97 -11.98
C GLY A 10 -14.23 -9.92 -10.95
N GLY A 11 -12.92 -10.08 -11.06
CA GLY A 11 -12.11 -10.82 -10.09
C GLY A 11 -11.75 -9.98 -8.87
N SER A 12 -11.11 -10.64 -7.89
CA SER A 12 -10.47 -9.93 -6.79
C SER A 12 -9.41 -8.96 -7.30
N ARG A 13 -9.37 -7.76 -6.75
CA ARG A 13 -8.42 -6.71 -7.11
C ARG A 13 -7.46 -6.45 -5.94
N PRO A 14 -6.15 -6.65 -6.12
CA PRO A 14 -5.17 -6.35 -5.09
C PRO A 14 -5.23 -4.90 -4.55
N PRO A 15 -5.41 -3.85 -5.38
CA PRO A 15 -5.56 -2.48 -4.88
C PRO A 15 -6.72 -2.31 -3.88
N LEU A 16 -7.90 -2.84 -4.21
CA LEU A 16 -9.08 -2.80 -3.35
C LEU A 16 -8.88 -3.63 -2.07
N THR A 17 -8.16 -4.74 -2.19
CA THR A 17 -7.88 -5.60 -1.04
C THR A 17 -6.93 -4.91 -0.06
N ALA A 18 -5.91 -4.20 -0.54
CA ALA A 18 -5.02 -3.41 0.31
C ALA A 18 -5.78 -2.31 1.06
N ALA A 19 -6.66 -1.59 0.37
CA ALA A 19 -7.53 -0.59 0.98
C ALA A 19 -8.42 -1.19 2.07
N ALA A 20 -9.04 -2.34 1.81
CA ALA A 20 -9.88 -3.01 2.80
C ALA A 20 -9.11 -3.43 4.06
N VAL A 21 -7.85 -3.88 3.94
CA VAL A 21 -7.03 -4.20 5.13
C VAL A 21 -6.79 -2.94 5.96
N ALA A 22 -6.39 -1.84 5.32
CA ALA A 22 -6.16 -0.58 6.02
C ALA A 22 -7.44 -0.07 6.71
N THR A 23 -8.59 -0.17 6.06
CA THR A 23 -9.89 0.19 6.66
C THR A 23 -10.22 -0.66 7.88
N LEU A 24 -10.07 -1.99 7.78
CA LEU A 24 -10.31 -2.90 8.91
C LEU A 24 -9.37 -2.58 10.07
N TYR A 25 -8.10 -2.31 9.81
CA TYR A 25 -7.16 -1.98 10.87
C TYR A 25 -7.43 -0.63 11.52
N ASN A 26 -7.82 0.38 10.74
CA ASN A 26 -8.26 1.67 11.29
C ASN A 26 -9.55 1.54 12.12
N ALA A 27 -10.36 0.51 11.88
CA ALA A 27 -11.51 0.17 12.72
C ALA A 27 -11.15 -0.67 13.97
N GLY A 28 -9.86 -0.97 14.20
CA GLY A 28 -9.40 -1.78 15.32
C GLY A 28 -9.42 -3.30 15.09
N GLU A 29 -9.82 -3.76 13.89
CA GLU A 29 -10.02 -5.18 13.54
C GLU A 29 -8.72 -5.89 13.12
N TYR A 30 -7.63 -5.68 13.87
CA TYR A 30 -6.27 -6.13 13.52
C TYR A 30 -6.13 -7.64 13.41
N ASP A 31 -6.76 -8.37 14.33
CA ASP A 31 -6.63 -9.83 14.47
C ASP A 31 -7.85 -10.56 13.91
N SER A 32 -8.77 -9.85 13.25
CA SER A 32 -9.95 -10.46 12.63
C SER A 32 -9.52 -11.47 11.55
N PRO A 33 -10.16 -12.66 11.50
CA PRO A 33 -9.85 -13.66 10.47
C PRO A 33 -9.99 -13.13 9.04
N LEU A 34 -10.88 -12.15 8.83
CA LEU A 34 -11.07 -11.48 7.55
C LEU A 34 -9.85 -10.62 7.18
N ALA A 35 -9.42 -9.70 8.05
CA ALA A 35 -8.30 -8.82 7.77
C ALA A 35 -7.01 -9.61 7.51
N LEU A 36 -6.77 -10.66 8.30
CA LEU A 36 -5.62 -11.56 8.10
C LEU A 36 -5.69 -12.33 6.76
N LYS A 37 -6.88 -12.77 6.33
CA LYS A 37 -7.07 -13.40 5.01
C LYS A 37 -6.86 -12.40 3.86
N CYS A 38 -7.25 -11.14 4.04
CA CYS A 38 -7.02 -10.07 3.06
C CYS A 38 -5.53 -9.72 2.97
N LEU A 39 -4.84 -9.56 4.09
CA LEU A 39 -3.41 -9.28 4.12
C LEU A 39 -2.59 -10.40 3.45
N ARG A 40 -2.89 -11.67 3.75
CA ARG A 40 -2.24 -12.80 3.06
C ARG A 40 -2.53 -12.84 1.55
N TYR A 41 -3.69 -12.35 1.12
CA TYR A 41 -3.97 -12.22 -0.31
C TYR A 41 -3.07 -11.13 -0.93
N CYS A 42 -2.97 -9.97 -0.29
CA CYS A 42 -2.07 -8.89 -0.69
C CYS A 42 -0.61 -9.37 -0.80
N ASP A 43 -0.11 -10.09 0.20
CA ASP A 43 1.28 -10.57 0.23
C ASP A 43 1.64 -11.51 -0.93
N ARG A 44 0.66 -12.25 -1.46
CA ARG A 44 0.86 -13.16 -2.60
C ARG A 44 0.68 -12.50 -3.95
N THR A 45 0.03 -11.34 -4.01
CA THR A 45 -0.46 -10.74 -5.26
C THR A 45 0.15 -9.37 -5.57
N ILE A 46 0.65 -8.66 -4.55
CA ILE A 46 1.26 -7.34 -4.68
C ILE A 46 2.76 -7.52 -4.53
N THR A 47 3.51 -7.04 -5.52
CA THR A 47 4.96 -6.98 -5.47
C THR A 47 5.45 -5.54 -5.63
N VAL A 48 6.38 -5.12 -4.77
CA VAL A 48 6.99 -3.79 -4.82
C VAL A 48 7.70 -3.54 -6.15
N HIS A 49 8.24 -4.59 -6.77
CA HIS A 49 8.99 -4.50 -8.03
C HIS A 49 8.09 -4.58 -9.27
N ALA A 50 6.76 -4.60 -9.11
CA ALA A 50 5.87 -4.51 -10.26
C ALA A 50 6.17 -3.25 -11.06
N GLU A 51 6.01 -3.35 -12.38
CA GLU A 51 5.99 -2.16 -13.21
C GLU A 51 4.84 -1.25 -12.76
N ILE A 52 5.15 0.02 -12.48
CA ILE A 52 4.21 0.99 -11.91
C ILE A 52 2.93 1.07 -12.77
N ASN A 53 3.09 1.10 -14.09
CA ASN A 53 1.97 1.19 -15.03
C ASN A 53 1.26 -0.15 -15.30
N ARG A 54 1.86 -1.31 -14.98
CA ARG A 54 1.24 -2.64 -15.16
C ARG A 54 0.69 -3.24 -13.86
N SER A 55 0.94 -2.62 -12.71
CA SER A 55 0.40 -3.02 -11.41
C SER A 55 -1.06 -2.59 -11.26
N TRP A 56 -1.92 -3.13 -12.12
CA TRP A 56 -3.35 -2.82 -12.19
C TRP A 56 -3.66 -1.33 -12.44
N GLY A 57 -2.67 -0.55 -12.92
CA GLY A 57 -2.78 0.90 -13.08
C GLY A 57 -2.89 1.68 -11.75
N HIS A 58 -2.58 1.06 -10.62
CA HIS A 58 -2.84 1.60 -9.28
C HIS A 58 -1.68 1.32 -8.32
N TYR A 59 -0.43 1.44 -8.78
CA TYR A 59 0.75 1.12 -7.97
C TYR A 59 0.83 1.99 -6.72
N PHE A 60 0.76 3.32 -6.88
CA PHE A 60 0.85 4.26 -5.77
C PHE A 60 -0.35 4.10 -4.83
N TYR A 61 -1.56 4.00 -5.39
CA TYR A 61 -2.76 3.73 -4.61
C TYR A 61 -2.63 2.45 -3.77
N THR A 62 -2.17 1.36 -4.38
CA THR A 62 -2.00 0.07 -3.71
C THR A 62 -1.00 0.15 -2.58
N HIS A 63 0.16 0.76 -2.85
CA HIS A 63 1.24 0.84 -1.87
C HIS A 63 0.98 1.88 -0.77
N LEU A 64 0.11 2.87 -1.00
CA LEU A 64 -0.40 3.77 0.05
C LEU A 64 -1.06 2.95 1.16
N TYR A 65 -2.07 2.15 0.82
CA TYR A 65 -2.82 1.37 1.81
C TYR A 65 -2.02 0.18 2.35
N LEU A 66 -1.26 -0.51 1.49
CA LEU A 66 -0.45 -1.64 1.94
C LEU A 66 0.64 -1.19 2.94
N ALA A 67 1.23 0.00 2.73
CA ALA A 67 2.20 0.55 3.67
C ALA A 67 1.59 0.82 5.04
N GLN A 68 0.39 1.42 5.09
CA GLN A 68 -0.33 1.65 6.36
C GLN A 68 -0.62 0.33 7.08
N ALA A 69 -1.18 -0.64 6.35
CA ALA A 69 -1.48 -1.96 6.91
C ALA A 69 -0.23 -2.67 7.45
N LYS A 70 0.87 -2.70 6.67
CA LYS A 70 2.13 -3.31 7.09
C LYS A 70 2.78 -2.57 8.25
N TYR A 71 2.65 -1.25 8.30
CA TYR A 71 3.16 -0.44 9.41
C TYR A 71 2.48 -0.80 10.73
N GLN A 72 1.14 -0.92 10.73
CA GLN A 72 0.36 -1.31 11.91
C GLN A 72 0.60 -2.77 12.36
N ARG A 73 1.01 -3.67 11.45
CA ARG A 73 1.49 -5.02 11.82
C ARG A 73 2.82 -4.99 12.58
N GLY A 74 3.63 -3.96 12.37
CA GLY A 74 4.92 -3.77 13.01
C GLY A 74 5.93 -4.88 12.75
N LYS A 75 6.94 -4.95 13.64
CA LYS A 75 8.00 -5.99 13.68
C LYS A 75 8.66 -6.21 12.30
N LYS A 76 8.67 -7.47 11.86
CA LYS A 76 9.35 -7.97 10.65
C LYS A 76 8.62 -7.62 9.36
N GLU A 77 7.28 -7.67 9.37
CA GLU A 77 6.46 -7.41 8.17
C GLU A 77 6.68 -5.98 7.65
N TRP A 78 6.66 -4.99 8.56
CA TRP A 78 6.99 -3.62 8.21
C TRP A 78 8.44 -3.47 7.76
N ALA A 79 9.40 -4.00 8.54
CA ALA A 79 10.82 -3.80 8.25
C ALA A 79 11.23 -4.33 6.87
N ASP A 80 10.76 -5.54 6.51
CA ASP A 80 11.06 -6.16 5.22
C ASP A 80 10.38 -5.43 4.06
N TYR A 81 9.10 -5.02 4.24
CA TYR A 81 8.38 -4.23 3.25
C TYR A 81 9.02 -2.86 3.05
N TYR A 82 9.23 -2.10 4.14
CA TYR A 82 9.73 -0.72 4.12
C TYR A 82 11.12 -0.63 3.50
N ARG A 83 12.02 -1.56 3.84
CA ARG A 83 13.36 -1.65 3.22
C ARG A 83 13.27 -1.75 1.69
N THR A 84 12.26 -2.45 1.17
CA THR A 84 12.11 -2.69 -0.26
C THR A 84 11.41 -1.52 -0.94
N ILE A 85 10.26 -1.05 -0.43
CA ILE A 85 9.50 0.05 -1.04
C ILE A 85 10.26 1.38 -0.98
N SER A 86 10.99 1.66 0.11
CA SER A 86 11.75 2.91 0.22
C SER A 86 12.87 2.99 -0.82
N ARG A 87 13.59 1.90 -1.06
CA ARG A 87 14.61 1.82 -2.13
C ARG A 87 13.98 1.99 -3.50
N ARG A 88 12.83 1.33 -3.74
CA ARG A 88 12.11 1.44 -5.01
C ARG A 88 11.69 2.88 -5.28
N LEU A 89 11.03 3.54 -4.34
CA LEU A 89 10.60 4.93 -4.48
C LEU A 89 11.81 5.85 -4.71
N LYS A 90 12.89 5.74 -3.93
CA LYS A 90 14.11 6.53 -4.14
C LYS A 90 14.72 6.32 -5.54
N SER A 91 14.75 5.08 -6.02
CA SER A 91 15.30 4.76 -7.35
C SER A 91 14.44 5.25 -8.51
N SER A 92 13.14 5.49 -8.28
CA SER A 92 12.19 5.92 -9.31
C SER A 92 11.83 7.41 -9.19
N GLN A 93 12.51 8.15 -8.31
CA GLN A 93 12.31 9.58 -8.15
C GLN A 93 12.85 10.32 -9.38
N ALA A 94 12.08 11.28 -9.90
CA ALA A 94 12.53 12.15 -10.97
C ALA A 94 13.61 13.14 -10.47
N GLY A 95 14.35 13.76 -11.39
CA GLY A 95 15.42 14.71 -11.06
C GLY A 95 14.93 15.96 -10.30
N ASP A 96 13.66 16.32 -10.44
CA ASP A 96 13.00 17.41 -9.70
C ASP A 96 12.45 16.95 -8.33
N GLY A 97 12.66 15.69 -7.97
CA GLY A 97 12.18 15.09 -6.73
C GLY A 97 10.77 14.51 -6.79
N SER A 98 10.08 14.60 -7.93
CA SER A 98 8.69 14.16 -8.07
C SER A 98 8.54 12.67 -8.42
N TRP A 99 7.32 12.16 -8.31
CA TRP A 99 6.92 10.86 -8.83
C TRP A 99 5.65 10.99 -9.66
N MET A 100 5.66 10.47 -10.90
CA MET A 100 4.44 10.31 -11.69
C MET A 100 3.60 9.17 -11.10
N GLY A 101 2.45 9.51 -10.52
CA GLY A 101 1.59 8.54 -9.86
C GLY A 101 0.45 8.05 -10.73
N ASP A 102 0.46 6.77 -11.10
CA ASP A 102 -0.68 6.03 -11.67
C ASP A 102 -1.39 6.73 -12.85
N GLN A 103 -0.64 7.49 -13.67
CA GLN A 103 -1.17 8.35 -14.75
C GLN A 103 -2.10 9.49 -14.27
N VAL A 104 -2.25 9.68 -12.95
CA VAL A 104 -3.02 10.77 -12.33
C VAL A 104 -2.23 12.07 -12.33
N GLY A 105 -0.93 12.00 -12.00
CA GLY A 105 -0.05 13.17 -12.02
C GLY A 105 1.05 13.15 -10.96
N THR A 106 1.93 14.14 -11.03
CA THR A 106 3.09 14.27 -10.15
C THR A 106 2.70 14.66 -8.71
N THR A 107 1.70 15.52 -8.54
CA THR A 107 1.18 15.89 -7.21
C THR A 107 0.70 14.65 -6.44
N TYR A 108 -0.08 13.80 -7.10
CA TYR A 108 -0.63 12.57 -6.53
C TYR A 108 0.48 11.57 -6.16
N GLY A 109 1.36 11.24 -7.11
CA GLY A 109 2.43 10.28 -6.87
C GLY A 109 3.41 10.75 -5.79
N THR A 110 3.78 12.03 -5.81
CA THR A 110 4.71 12.62 -4.85
C THR A 110 4.14 12.63 -3.45
N ALA A 111 2.88 13.05 -3.27
CA ALA A 111 2.23 13.03 -1.95
C ALA A 111 2.22 11.62 -1.35
N ILE A 112 1.86 10.61 -2.15
CA ILE A 112 1.82 9.21 -1.68
C ILE A 112 3.23 8.69 -1.36
N ALA A 113 4.21 8.93 -2.24
CA ALA A 113 5.58 8.49 -2.01
C ALA A 113 6.11 9.06 -0.69
N LEU A 114 5.88 10.36 -0.43
CA LEU A 114 6.28 11.01 0.79
C LEU A 114 5.55 10.46 2.02
N ILE A 115 4.24 10.23 1.94
CA ILE A 115 3.49 9.58 3.04
C ILE A 115 4.15 8.25 3.42
N ILE A 116 4.41 7.38 2.44
CA ILE A 116 5.01 6.05 2.67
C ILE A 116 6.41 6.20 3.30
N LEU A 117 7.25 7.08 2.75
CA LEU A 117 8.62 7.32 3.23
C LEU A 117 8.67 7.95 4.62
N GLN A 118 7.59 8.62 5.05
CA GLN A 118 7.54 9.32 6.32
C GLN A 118 6.86 8.53 7.45
N LEU A 119 6.21 7.39 7.15
CA LEU A 119 5.60 6.53 8.17
C LEU A 119 6.51 6.22 9.38
N PRO A 120 7.82 5.92 9.22
CA PRO A 120 8.70 5.66 10.36
C PRO A 120 8.88 6.83 11.32
N TYR A 121 8.70 8.07 10.85
CA TYR A 121 8.85 9.26 11.70
C TYR A 121 7.65 9.49 12.62
N LYS A 122 6.57 8.71 12.47
CA LYS A 122 5.43 8.71 13.40
C LYS A 122 4.69 10.05 13.49
N PHE A 123 4.79 10.92 12.49
CA PHE A 123 4.15 12.23 12.54
C PHE A 123 2.62 12.20 12.45
N VAL A 124 2.03 11.11 11.93
CA VAL A 124 0.58 10.96 11.81
C VAL A 124 0.08 9.97 12.88
N PRO A 125 -0.68 10.44 13.90
CA PRO A 125 -1.17 9.58 14.98
C PRO A 125 -2.03 8.41 14.51
N ALA A 126 -2.78 8.57 13.42
CA ALA A 126 -3.65 7.52 12.87
C ALA A 126 -2.90 6.24 12.45
N TYR A 127 -1.59 6.31 12.25
CA TYR A 127 -0.78 5.14 11.90
C TYR A 127 -0.08 4.51 13.10
N GLN A 128 -0.21 5.09 14.29
CA GLN A 128 0.38 4.58 15.50
C GLN A 128 -0.54 3.51 16.14
N ARG A 129 0.06 2.44 16.65
CA ARG A 129 -0.57 1.42 17.49
C ARG A 129 0.12 1.41 18.84
#